data_AF-A0A920HR58-F1
#
_entry.id   AF-A0A920HR58-F1
#
_cell.length_a   1.000
_cell.length_b   1.000
_cell.length_c   1.000
_cell.angle_alpha   90.00
_cell.angle_beta   90.00
_cell.angle_gamma   90.00
#
_symmetry.space_group_name_H-M   'P 1'
#
loop_
_entity.id
_entity.type
_entity.pdbx_description
1 polymer ?
#
loop_
_entity_poly.entity_id
_entity_poly.type
_entity_poly.pdbx_seq_one_letter_code
_entity_poly.pdbx_strand_id
1 'polypeptide(L)'
;MIDEIDKADIEFPNDLLQELDRMEFFCYETGETIKAKHRPLIIMTSNNEKELPDAFLRRCFFHYIQFPDRETMNKIVSVHYPKIKKKLVSEALEIFFDLRKFLD
;
A
#
# COMPACT_ATOMS: atom_id res chain seq x y z
N MET A 1 0.43 -6.85 -7.41
CA MET A 1 0.25 -5.88 -6.31
C MET A 1 -1.13 -5.29 -6.50
N ILE A 2 -1.95 -5.31 -5.46
CA ILE A 2 -3.27 -4.64 -5.47
C ILE A 2 -3.06 -3.36 -4.66
N ASP A 3 -3.33 -2.22 -5.27
CA ASP A 3 -3.08 -0.92 -4.65
C ASP A 3 -4.38 -0.35 -4.09
N GLU A 4 -4.32 0.30 -2.93
CA GLU A 4 -5.44 1.02 -2.30
C GLU A 4 -6.72 0.18 -2.22
N ILE A 5 -6.61 -1.04 -1.67
CA ILE A 5 -7.73 -2.01 -1.60
C ILE A 5 -8.94 -1.46 -0.84
N ASP A 6 -8.72 -0.49 0.05
CA ASP A 6 -9.73 0.22 0.83
C ASP A 6 -10.53 1.27 0.03
N LYS A 7 -10.11 1.62 -1.19
CA LYS A 7 -10.89 2.48 -2.08
C LYS A 7 -12.01 1.75 -2.80
N ALA A 8 -11.91 0.43 -2.92
CA ALA A 8 -12.95 -0.40 -3.50
C ALA A 8 -14.23 -0.39 -2.64
N ASP A 9 -15.31 -0.92 -3.21
CA ASP A 9 -16.56 -1.12 -2.49
C ASP A 9 -16.38 -2.13 -1.34
N ILE A 10 -17.18 -2.01 -0.29
CA ILE A 10 -17.04 -2.80 0.94
C ILE A 10 -17.17 -4.32 0.72
N GLU A 11 -17.85 -4.72 -0.35
CA GLU A 11 -18.06 -6.12 -0.73
C GLU A 11 -16.84 -6.71 -1.46
N PHE A 12 -16.08 -5.87 -2.17
CA PHE A 12 -14.99 -6.30 -3.04
C PHE A 12 -13.88 -7.09 -2.33
N PRO A 13 -13.38 -6.69 -1.13
CA PRO A 13 -12.40 -7.50 -0.41
C PRO A 13 -12.89 -8.90 -0.06
N ASN A 14 -14.19 -9.05 0.24
CA ASN A 14 -14.76 -10.36 0.53
C ASN A 14 -14.90 -11.20 -0.73
N ASP A 15 -15.28 -10.58 -1.85
CA ASP A 15 -15.37 -11.27 -3.13
C ASP A 15 -14.02 -11.89 -3.49
N LEU A 16 -12.94 -11.10 -3.39
CA LEU A 16 -11.55 -11.54 -3.66
C LEU A 16 -11.11 -12.77 -2.85
N LEU A 17 -11.76 -13.10 -1.74
CA LEU A 17 -11.33 -14.23 -0.90
C LEU A 17 -11.31 -15.55 -1.66
N GLN A 18 -12.27 -15.75 -2.57
CA GLN A 18 -12.36 -16.99 -3.33
C GLN A 18 -11.24 -17.06 -4.38
N GLU A 19 -11.00 -15.98 -5.11
CA GLU A 19 -9.96 -15.88 -6.14
C GLU A 19 -8.57 -16.02 -5.52
N LEU A 20 -8.34 -15.39 -4.36
CA LEU A 20 -7.08 -15.47 -3.62
C LEU A 20 -6.87 -16.84 -2.98
N ASP A 21 -7.92 -17.57 -2.60
CA ASP A 21 -7.78 -18.93 -2.07
C ASP A 21 -7.52 -19.96 -3.19
N ARG A 22 -8.29 -19.87 -4.29
CA ARG A 22 -8.19 -20.80 -5.43
C ARG A 22 -7.04 -20.47 -6.39
N MET A 23 -6.51 -19.25 -6.31
CA MET A 23 -5.52 -18.70 -7.24
C MET A 23 -6.01 -18.77 -8.70
N GLU A 24 -7.31 -18.54 -8.90
CA GLU A 24 -7.97 -18.54 -10.20
C GLU A 24 -9.17 -17.58 -10.19
N PHE A 25 -9.51 -17.03 -11.34
CA PHE A 25 -10.71 -16.20 -11.51
C PHE A 25 -11.31 -16.44 -12.89
N PHE A 26 -12.60 -16.13 -13.05
CA PHE A 26 -13.27 -16.21 -14.35
C PHE A 26 -13.27 -14.83 -15.02
N CYS A 27 -12.77 -14.74 -16.25
CA CYS A 27 -12.81 -13.53 -17.05
C CYS A 27 -14.03 -13.60 -17.98
N TYR A 28 -15.07 -12.83 -17.65
CA TYR A 28 -16.35 -12.85 -18.37
C TYR A 28 -16.21 -12.39 -19.83
N GLU A 29 -15.31 -11.46 -20.10
CA GLU A 29 -15.07 -10.89 -21.43
C GLU A 29 -14.47 -11.91 -22.41
N THR A 30 -13.71 -12.88 -21.88
CA THR A 30 -13.07 -13.94 -22.67
C THR A 30 -13.80 -15.28 -22.55
N GLY A 31 -14.62 -15.45 -21.52
CA GLY A 31 -15.29 -16.72 -21.21
C GLY A 31 -14.35 -17.78 -20.63
N GLU A 32 -13.19 -17.37 -20.11
CA GLU A 32 -12.14 -18.29 -19.64
C GLU A 32 -11.92 -18.20 -18.13
N THR A 33 -11.63 -19.34 -17.51
CA THR A 33 -11.07 -19.38 -16.15
C THR A 33 -9.55 -19.24 -16.23
N ILE A 34 -9.03 -18.13 -15.72
CA ILE A 34 -7.61 -17.87 -15.63
C ILE A 34 -7.10 -18.45 -14.32
N LYS A 35 -6.16 -19.40 -14.40
CA LYS A 35 -5.55 -20.06 -13.23
C LYS A 35 -4.06 -19.80 -13.14
N ALA A 36 -3.58 -19.48 -11.94
CA ALA A 36 -2.17 -19.27 -11.70
C ALA A 36 -1.39 -20.60 -11.86
N LYS A 37 -0.34 -20.59 -12.69
CA LYS A 37 0.57 -21.75 -12.86
C LYS A 37 1.40 -22.03 -11.59
N HIS A 38 1.74 -20.96 -10.87
CA HIS A 38 2.45 -21.01 -9.59
C HIS A 38 1.69 -20.16 -8.59
N ARG A 39 1.75 -20.53 -7.29
CA ARG A 39 1.12 -19.75 -6.24
C ARG A 39 1.77 -18.36 -6.17
N PRO A 40 1.04 -17.27 -6.43
CA PRO A 40 1.60 -15.92 -6.42
C PRO A 40 1.88 -15.45 -4.99
N LEU A 41 2.90 -14.61 -4.84
CA LEU A 41 3.02 -13.71 -3.70
C LEU A 41 2.10 -12.52 -3.94
N ILE A 42 1.09 -12.36 -3.08
CA ILE A 42 0.13 -11.26 -3.16
C ILE A 42 0.55 -10.19 -2.16
N ILE A 43 0.74 -8.97 -2.66
CA ILE A 43 0.99 -7.77 -1.85
C ILE A 43 -0.17 -6.82 -2.11
N MET A 44 -0.76 -6.33 -1.02
CA MET A 44 -1.88 -5.39 -1.03
C MET A 44 -1.49 -4.17 -0.20
N THR A 45 -1.87 -2.98 -0.66
CA THR A 45 -1.67 -1.72 0.08
C THR A 45 -3.02 -1.13 0.47
N SER A 46 -3.03 -0.35 1.54
CA SER A 46 -4.18 0.39 2.02
C SER A 46 -3.68 1.68 2.66
N ASN A 47 -4.42 2.77 2.46
CA ASN A 47 -4.16 4.04 3.14
C ASN A 47 -4.88 4.11 4.50
N ASN A 48 -5.58 3.03 4.89
CA ASN A 48 -6.45 2.95 6.04
C ASN A 48 -7.55 4.03 6.02
N GLU A 49 -8.08 4.35 4.83
CA GLU A 49 -9.17 5.33 4.64
C GLU A 49 -10.54 4.73 4.97
N LYS A 50 -10.72 3.43 4.73
CA LYS A 50 -11.91 2.65 5.10
C LYS A 50 -11.50 1.39 5.84
N GLU A 51 -12.31 1.00 6.82
CA GLU A 51 -12.13 -0.28 7.51
C GLU A 51 -12.42 -1.44 6.55
N LEU A 52 -11.47 -2.37 6.48
CA LEU A 52 -11.63 -3.62 5.75
C LEU A 52 -12.32 -4.67 6.63
N PRO A 53 -13.17 -5.55 6.07
CA PRO A 53 -13.86 -6.55 6.85
C PRO A 53 -12.90 -7.49 7.61
N ASP A 54 -13.21 -7.80 8.87
CA ASP A 54 -12.40 -8.71 9.70
C ASP A 54 -12.12 -10.07 9.03
N ALA A 55 -13.08 -10.58 8.27
CA ALA A 55 -12.93 -11.85 7.54
C ALA A 55 -11.81 -11.79 6.49
N PHE A 56 -11.64 -10.64 5.83
CA PHE A 56 -10.54 -10.38 4.91
C PHE A 56 -9.23 -10.21 5.69
N LEU A 57 -9.26 -9.42 6.76
CA LEU A 57 -8.08 -9.13 7.56
C LEU A 57 -7.43 -10.39 8.16
N ARG A 58 -8.23 -11.34 8.65
CA ARG A 58 -7.73 -12.63 9.21
C ARG A 58 -6.96 -13.51 8.23
N ARG A 59 -6.98 -13.21 6.93
CA ARG A 59 -6.24 -13.94 5.88
C ARG A 59 -5.00 -13.19 5.41
N CYS A 60 -4.71 -12.04 5.99
CA CYS A 60 -3.59 -11.19 5.62
C CYS A 60 -2.51 -11.19 6.72
N PHE A 61 -1.25 -11.09 6.31
CA PHE A 61 -0.16 -10.67 7.20
C PHE A 61 -0.01 -9.14 7.09
N PHE A 62 -0.06 -8.45 8.23
CA PHE A 62 0.01 -6.99 8.27
C PHE A 62 1.43 -6.50 8.44
N HIS A 63 1.80 -5.55 7.60
CA HIS A 63 2.98 -4.73 7.79
C HIS A 63 2.56 -3.26 7.77
N TYR A 64 2.66 -2.59 8.92
CA TYR A 64 2.37 -1.18 9.03
C TYR A 64 3.61 -0.37 8.66
N ILE A 65 3.49 0.42 7.60
CA ILE A 65 4.55 1.33 7.17
C ILE A 65 4.40 2.62 7.98
N GLN A 66 5.28 2.78 8.97
CA GLN A 66 5.36 4.02 9.73
C GLN A 66 5.90 5.14 8.86
N PHE A 67 5.44 6.36 9.10
CA PHE A 67 6.01 7.52 8.44
C PHE A 67 7.49 7.66 8.85
N PRO A 68 8.42 7.88 7.91
CA PRO A 68 9.84 7.92 8.22
C PRO A 68 10.17 9.10 9.14
N ASP A 69 11.08 8.87 10.09
CA ASP A 69 11.66 9.93 10.89
C ASP A 69 12.55 10.88 10.05
N ARG A 70 13.03 11.96 10.68
CA ARG A 70 13.88 12.95 10.00
C ARG A 70 15.14 12.35 9.41
N GLU A 71 15.76 11.39 10.09
CA GLU A 71 17.01 10.79 9.61
C GLU A 71 16.76 9.92 8.37
N THR A 72 15.72 9.09 8.44
CA THR A 72 15.30 8.20 7.35
C THR A 72 14.83 9.02 6.15
N MET A 73 14.05 10.08 6.36
CA MET A 73 13.62 10.98 5.29
C MET A 73 14.81 11.65 4.60
N ASN A 74 15.83 12.09 5.36
CA ASN A 74 17.07 12.61 4.78
C ASN A 74 17.79 11.57 3.91
N LYS A 75 17.85 10.31 4.35
CA LYS A 75 18.43 9.21 3.56
C LYS A 75 17.65 8.99 2.26
N ILE A 76 16.31 8.97 2.33
CA ILE A 76 15.42 8.85 1.16
C ILE A 76 15.70 9.99 0.17
N VAL A 77 15.64 11.25 0.62
CA VAL A 77 15.90 12.42 -0.23
C VAL A 77 17.29 12.37 -0.87
N SER A 78 18.30 11.93 -0.11
CA SER A 78 19.68 11.82 -0.59
C SER A 78 19.86 10.79 -1.71
N VAL A 79 19.09 9.70 -1.68
CA VAL A 79 19.08 8.68 -2.76
C VAL A 79 18.45 9.24 -4.03
N HIS A 80 17.35 10.00 -3.92
CA HIS A 80 16.66 10.57 -5.08
C HIS A 80 17.33 11.83 -5.66
N TYR A 81 17.97 12.64 -4.81
CA TYR A 81 18.52 13.95 -5.18
C TYR A 81 19.94 14.17 -4.62
N PRO A 82 20.96 13.43 -5.09
CA PRO A 82 22.30 13.43 -4.48
C PRO A 82 23.06 14.77 -4.55
N LYS A 83 22.66 15.68 -5.45
CA LYS A 83 23.33 16.99 -5.66
C LYS A 83 22.55 18.17 -5.09
N ILE A 84 21.44 17.92 -4.40
CA ILE A 84 20.61 18.98 -3.83
C ILE A 84 21.36 19.76 -2.75
N LYS A 85 21.11 21.06 -2.64
CA LYS A 85 21.72 21.89 -1.60
C LYS A 85 21.21 21.43 -0.23
N LYS A 86 22.11 21.01 0.65
CA LYS A 86 21.77 20.52 2.00
C LYS A 86 20.90 21.51 2.80
N LYS A 87 21.19 22.80 2.69
CA LYS A 87 20.41 23.86 3.35
C LYS A 87 18.94 23.85 2.92
N LEU A 88 18.68 23.69 1.61
CA LEU A 88 17.33 23.62 1.07
C LEU A 88 16.57 22.40 1.61
N VAL A 89 17.21 21.23 1.65
CA VAL A 89 16.59 20.02 2.21
C VAL A 89 16.27 20.20 3.68
N SER A 90 17.20 20.77 4.45
CA SER A 90 16.98 21.02 5.88
C SER A 90 15.77 21.92 6.13
N GLU A 91 15.69 23.06 5.43
CA GLU A 91 14.58 24.01 5.55
C GLU A 91 13.24 23.38 5.11
N ALA A 92 13.25 22.62 4.00
CA ALA A 92 12.05 21.94 3.52
C ALA A 92 11.56 20.84 4.48
N LEU A 93 12.47 20.05 5.04
CA LEU A 93 12.13 19.03 6.04
C LEU A 93 11.63 19.66 7.33
N GLU A 94 12.17 20.81 7.75
CA GLU A 94 11.64 21.54 8.90
C GLU A 94 10.17 21.91 8.71
N ILE A 95 9.87 22.61 7.62
CA ILE A 95 8.49 23.00 7.29
C ILE A 95 7.59 21.76 7.19
N PHE A 96 8.04 20.71 6.50
CA PHE A 96 7.25 19.50 6.30
C PHE A 96 6.88 18.81 7.62
N PHE A 97 7.86 18.59 8.50
CA PHE A 97 7.61 17.94 9.79
C PHE A 97 6.81 18.84 10.74
N ASP A 98 6.94 20.17 10.65
CA ASP A 98 6.10 21.07 11.42
C ASP A 98 4.66 21.05 10.94
N LEU A 99 4.40 21.03 9.62
CA LEU A 99 3.06 20.83 9.07
C LEU A 99 2.44 19.52 9.53
N ARG A 100 3.23 18.44 9.58
CA ARG A 100 2.75 17.12 10.00
C ARG A 100 2.24 17.09 11.44
N LYS A 101 2.88 17.84 12.36
CA LYS A 101 2.42 17.95 13.76
C LYS A 101 1.02 18.54 13.91
N PHE A 102 0.50 19.22 12.88
CA PHE A 102 -0.87 19.75 12.88
C PHE A 102 -1.90 18.81 12.24
N LEU A 103 -1.44 17.77 11.53
CA LEU A 103 -2.28 16.82 10.80
C LEU A 103 -2.47 15.49 11.56
N ASP A 104 -1.48 15.11 12.38
CA ASP A 104 -1.58 14.01 13.35
C ASP A 104 -2.29 14.48 14.63
#